data_AF-A0A1C6KUH5-F1
#
_entry.id   AF-A0A1C6KUH5-F1
#
_cell.length_a   1.000
_cell.length_b   1.000
_cell.length_c   1.000
_cell.angle_alpha   90.00
_cell.angle_beta   90.00
_cell.angle_gamma   90.00
#
_symmetry.space_group_name_H-M   'P 1'
#
loop_
_entity.id
_entity.type
_entity.pdbx_description
1 polymer ?
#
loop_
_entity_poly.entity_id
_entity_poly.type
_entity_poly.pdbx_seq_one_letter_code
_entity_poly.pdbx_strand_id
1 'polypeptide(L)'
;MKRGYRLQCVGLLYKALQDHTTQDNWKPSQATASIWQVIDIEHAGTVADPIPFSLYLVVYKDKYYTWADVLYLCTRDSRTALQNPPDQLIGHYFELA
;
A
#
# COMPACT_ATOMS: atom_id res chain seq x y z
N MET A 1 -16.84 0.31 12.83
CA MET A 1 -15.41 -0.08 12.91
C MET A 1 -14.58 0.95 13.65
N LYS A 2 -13.65 0.44 14.47
CA LYS A 2 -12.67 1.26 15.17
C LYS A 2 -11.43 1.50 14.28
N ARG A 3 -10.77 2.63 14.45
CA ARG A 3 -9.50 3.00 13.85
C ARG A 3 -8.48 1.91 14.11
N GLY A 4 -7.80 1.45 13.05
CA GLY A 4 -6.85 0.34 13.12
C GLY A 4 -7.45 -1.05 12.90
N TYR A 5 -8.77 -1.19 12.70
CA TYR A 5 -9.37 -2.46 12.26
C TYR A 5 -8.77 -2.90 10.93
N ARG A 6 -8.51 -4.21 10.79
CA ARG A 6 -7.93 -4.82 9.59
C ARG A 6 -8.97 -5.66 8.88
N LEU A 7 -9.13 -5.47 7.58
CA LEU A 7 -10.03 -6.24 6.73
C LEU A 7 -9.25 -6.79 5.54
N GLN A 8 -9.35 -8.09 5.29
CA GLN A 8 -8.82 -8.68 4.06
C GLN A 8 -9.94 -8.68 3.01
N CYS A 9 -9.70 -8.08 1.85
CA CYS A 9 -10.67 -8.01 0.76
C CYS A 9 -9.95 -8.18 -0.57
N VAL A 10 -10.42 -9.12 -1.40
CA VAL A 10 -9.85 -9.40 -2.74
C VAL A 10 -8.33 -9.67 -2.70
N GLY A 11 -7.85 -10.37 -1.66
CA GLY A 11 -6.43 -10.71 -1.51
C GLY A 11 -5.54 -9.57 -1.01
N LEU A 12 -6.08 -8.37 -0.74
CA LEU A 12 -5.35 -7.25 -0.16
C LEU A 12 -5.79 -7.01 1.28
N LEU A 13 -4.83 -6.63 2.15
CA LEU A 13 -5.11 -6.28 3.53
C LEU A 13 -5.28 -4.76 3.65
N TYR A 14 -6.41 -4.36 4.24
CA TYR A 14 -6.76 -2.96 4.45
C TYR A 14 -6.78 -2.62 5.94
N LYS A 15 -6.26 -1.44 6.29
CA LYS A 15 -6.33 -0.87 7.63
C LYS A 15 -7.25 0.35 7.63
N ALA A 16 -8.23 0.37 8.54
CA ALA A 16 -9.09 1.52 8.74
C ALA A 16 -8.29 2.70 9.34
N LEU A 17 -8.27 3.84 8.62
CA LEU A 17 -7.56 5.06 9.03
C LEU A 17 -8.32 5.86 10.09
N GLN A 18 -9.65 5.72 10.14
CA GLN A 18 -10.57 6.52 10.97
C GLN A 18 -11.63 5.63 11.63
N ASP A 19 -12.14 6.05 12.79
CA ASP A 19 -13.34 5.46 13.38
C ASP A 19 -14.55 5.78 12.49
N HIS A 20 -15.30 4.77 12.07
CA HIS A 20 -16.48 4.96 11.23
C HIS A 20 -17.44 3.79 11.37
N THR A 21 -18.75 4.01 11.24
CA THR A 21 -19.74 2.93 11.25
C THR A 21 -19.82 2.32 9.85
N THR A 22 -19.40 1.06 9.69
CA THR A 22 -19.46 0.35 8.41
C THR A 22 -20.91 0.08 8.03
N GLN A 23 -21.34 0.59 6.88
CA GLN A 23 -22.57 0.18 6.18
C GLN A 23 -22.17 -0.79 5.05
N ASP A 24 -23.07 -1.68 4.61
CA ASP A 24 -22.82 -2.71 3.59
C ASP A 24 -22.16 -2.20 2.28
N ASN A 25 -22.29 -0.90 2.01
CA ASN A 25 -21.76 -0.23 0.83
C ASN A 25 -20.29 0.23 0.93
N TRP A 26 -19.60 0.00 2.05
CA TRP A 26 -18.22 0.47 2.30
C TRP A 26 -17.17 -0.64 2.18
N LYS A 27 -17.29 -1.47 1.14
CA LYS A 27 -16.20 -2.37 0.77
C LYS A 27 -14.97 -1.55 0.33
N PRO A 28 -13.74 -1.99 0.64
CA PRO A 28 -12.53 -1.31 0.20
C PRO A 28 -12.56 -1.18 -1.33
N SER A 29 -12.67 0.07 -1.77
CA SER A 29 -12.66 0.48 -3.17
C SER A 29 -11.90 1.79 -3.30
N GLN A 30 -11.54 2.16 -4.53
CA GLN A 30 -10.88 3.43 -4.83
C GLN A 30 -11.63 4.64 -4.24
N ALA A 31 -12.98 4.57 -4.19
CA ALA A 31 -13.83 5.61 -3.60
C ALA A 31 -13.70 5.74 -2.07
N THR A 32 -13.18 4.71 -1.40
CA THR A 32 -13.03 4.66 0.07
C THR A 32 -11.58 4.76 0.53
N ALA A 33 -10.65 5.13 -0.35
CA ALA A 33 -9.21 5.28 -0.03
C ALA A 33 -8.92 6.33 1.05
N SER A 34 -9.85 7.26 1.30
CA SER A 34 -9.77 8.21 2.43
C SER A 34 -10.10 7.59 3.79
N ILE A 35 -10.61 6.36 3.81
CA ILE A 35 -11.07 5.62 5.00
C ILE A 35 -10.24 4.35 5.20
N TRP A 36 -9.76 3.75 4.11
CA TRP A 36 -9.00 2.52 4.06
C TRP A 36 -7.63 2.72 3.42
N GLN A 37 -6.60 2.19 4.05
CA GLN A 37 -5.24 2.14 3.53
C GLN A 37 -4.85 0.70 3.26
N VAL A 38 -4.28 0.41 2.08
CA VAL A 38 -3.65 -0.89 1.81
C VAL A 38 -2.42 -1.00 2.70
N ILE A 39 -2.29 -2.11 3.40
CA ILE A 39 -1.09 -2.47 4.15
C ILE A 39 -0.64 -3.85 3.68
N ASP A 40 0.67 -4.05 3.60
CA ASP A 40 1.24 -5.37 3.45
C ASP A 40 1.96 -5.73 4.75
N ILE A 41 1.55 -6.84 5.36
CA ILE A 41 2.19 -7.39 6.57
C ILE A 41 2.74 -8.81 6.33
N GLU A 42 2.55 -9.33 5.12
CA GLU A 42 2.89 -10.71 4.76
C GLU A 42 4.31 -10.76 4.16
N HIS A 43 4.70 -9.74 3.40
CA HIS A 43 5.99 -9.68 2.73
C HIS A 43 7.00 -8.87 3.56
N ALA A 44 8.23 -9.38 3.65
CA ALA A 44 9.32 -8.71 4.36
C ALA A 44 9.78 -7.41 3.67
N GLY A 45 9.48 -7.26 2.37
CA GLY A 45 9.92 -6.15 1.53
C GLY A 45 11.42 -6.20 1.27
N THR A 46 11.93 -7.39 0.96
CA THR A 46 13.34 -7.65 0.59
C THR A 46 13.41 -8.06 -0.88
N VAL A 47 14.61 -8.13 -1.48
CA VAL A 47 14.76 -8.62 -2.86
C VAL A 47 14.17 -10.03 -3.04
N ALA A 48 14.34 -10.91 -2.04
CA ALA A 48 13.84 -12.28 -2.08
C ALA A 48 12.33 -12.40 -1.80
N ASP A 49 11.75 -11.37 -1.18
CA ASP A 49 10.36 -11.33 -0.77
C ASP A 49 9.82 -9.88 -0.84
N PRO A 50 9.61 -9.36 -2.06
CA PRO A 50 9.23 -7.97 -2.27
C PRO A 50 7.74 -7.76 -2.05
N ILE A 51 7.36 -6.55 -1.59
CA ILE A 51 5.97 -6.20 -1.34
C ILE A 51 5.26 -5.93 -2.68
N PRO A 52 4.17 -6.62 -3.04
CA PRO A 52 3.37 -6.29 -4.20
C PRO A 52 2.80 -4.87 -4.06
N PHE A 53 3.22 -3.95 -4.93
CA PHE A 53 2.75 -2.57 -4.85
C PHE A 53 1.29 -2.47 -5.26
N SER A 54 0.54 -1.64 -4.57
CA SER A 54 -0.83 -1.26 -4.92
C SER A 54 -1.02 0.23 -4.74
N LEU A 55 -1.94 0.83 -5.51
CA LEU A 55 -2.31 2.22 -5.30
C LEU A 55 -2.86 2.41 -3.88
N TYR A 56 -2.60 3.58 -3.32
CA TYR A 56 -2.95 3.97 -1.95
C TYR A 56 -2.20 3.18 -0.84
N LEU A 57 -1.07 2.57 -1.19
CA LEU A 57 -0.13 1.97 -0.25
C LEU A 57 0.86 3.03 0.27
N VAL A 58 1.17 2.99 1.57
CA VAL A 58 2.31 3.72 2.14
C VAL A 58 3.56 2.87 1.94
N VAL A 59 4.61 3.50 1.43
CA VAL A 59 5.90 2.84 1.25
C VAL A 59 6.92 3.33 2.26
N TYR A 60 7.82 2.42 2.58
CA TYR A 60 8.86 2.58 3.57
C TYR A 60 10.23 2.50 2.91
N LYS A 61 11.15 3.34 3.38
CA LYS A 61 12.53 3.35 2.91
C LYS A 61 13.19 1.97 3.09
N ASP A 62 14.09 1.62 2.18
CA ASP A 62 14.89 0.39 2.16
C ASP A 62 14.07 -0.89 2.00
N LYS A 63 12.80 -0.75 1.59
CA LYS A 63 11.92 -1.87 1.21
C LYS A 63 11.82 -2.01 -0.30
N TYR A 64 11.70 -3.25 -0.73
CA TYR A 64 11.51 -3.63 -2.13
C TYR A 64 10.03 -3.82 -2.45
N TYR A 65 9.62 -3.31 -3.60
CA TYR A 65 8.25 -3.36 -4.09
C TYR A 65 8.23 -3.90 -5.52
N THR A 66 7.22 -4.70 -5.85
CA THR A 66 7.03 -5.22 -7.20
C THR A 66 5.81 -4.60 -7.85
N TRP A 67 5.97 -4.10 -9.07
CA TRP A 67 4.87 -3.55 -9.87
C TRP A 67 5.04 -3.94 -11.34
N ALA A 68 3.99 -4.52 -11.95
CA ALA A 68 4.01 -5.02 -13.32
C ALA A 68 5.24 -5.92 -13.61
N ASP A 69 5.54 -6.84 -12.69
CA ASP A 69 6.69 -7.76 -12.73
C ASP A 69 8.08 -7.09 -12.70
N VAL A 70 8.15 -5.80 -12.36
CA VAL A 70 9.40 -5.05 -12.17
C VAL A 70 9.64 -4.78 -10.69
N LEU A 71 10.90 -4.93 -10.27
CA LEU A 71 11.34 -4.71 -8.89
C LEU A 71 11.83 -3.27 -8.68
N TYR A 72 11.40 -2.66 -7.58
CA TYR A 72 11.71 -1.29 -7.22
C TYR A 72 12.21 -1.20 -5.77
N LEU A 73 13.30 -0.49 -5.54
CA LEU A 73 13.78 -0.15 -4.20
C LEU A 73 13.21 1.21 -3.78
N CYS A 74 12.53 1.26 -2.64
CA CYS A 74 12.07 2.53 -2.09
C CYS A 74 13.21 3.26 -1.37
N THR A 75 13.52 4.48 -1.82
CA THR A 75 14.65 5.27 -1.32
C THR A 75 14.30 6.19 -0.17
N ARG A 76 13.00 6.44 0.08
CA ARG A 76 12.49 7.28 1.18
C ARG A 76 11.08 6.92 1.58
N ASP A 77 10.75 7.11 2.86
CA ASP A 77 9.39 6.90 3.36
C ASP A 77 8.40 7.88 2.71
N SER A 78 7.29 7.35 2.18
CA SER A 78 6.25 8.22 1.62
C SER A 78 5.49 8.98 2.70
N ARG A 79 5.39 8.41 3.92
CA ARG A 79 4.56 8.87 5.06
C ARG A 79 3.05 8.90 4.77
N THR A 80 2.67 9.10 3.52
CA THR A 80 1.30 9.11 2.99
C THR A 80 1.14 8.06 1.88
N ALA A 81 -0.10 7.65 1.67
CA ALA A 81 -0.46 6.68 0.64
C ALA A 81 -0.16 7.25 -0.76
N LEU A 82 0.59 6.52 -1.58
CA LEU A 82 0.94 6.95 -2.93
C LEU A 82 -0.22 6.71 -3.91
N GLN A 83 -0.51 7.71 -4.74
CA GLN A 83 -1.56 7.63 -5.77
C GLN A 83 -1.03 7.29 -7.16
N ASN A 84 0.30 7.34 -7.33
CA ASN A 84 0.97 7.01 -8.58
C ASN A 84 1.78 5.72 -8.39
N PRO A 85 1.93 4.92 -9.46
CA PRO A 85 2.70 3.68 -9.43
C PRO A 85 4.22 3.93 -9.41
N PRO A 86 5.03 2.92 -9.05
CA PRO A 86 6.48 3.07 -8.87
C PRO A 86 7.21 3.50 -10.14
N ASP A 87 6.74 3.07 -11.32
CA ASP A 87 7.29 3.44 -12.63
C ASP A 87 7.26 4.96 -12.89
N GLN A 88 6.26 5.66 -12.37
CA GLN A 88 6.14 7.12 -12.48
C GLN A 88 6.89 7.87 -11.38
N LEU A 89 7.35 7.15 -10.34
CA LEU A 89 7.96 7.72 -9.15
C LEU A 89 9.45 7.35 -9.03
N ILE A 90 10.04 6.83 -10.10
CA ILE A 90 11.47 6.57 -10.23
C ILE A 90 12.24 7.90 -10.08
N GLY A 91 13.29 7.92 -9.26
CA GLY A 91 14.07 9.12 -8.94
C GLY A 91 13.46 10.01 -7.87
N HIS A 92 12.25 9.70 -7.38
CA HIS A 92 11.61 10.42 -6.28
C HIS A 92 11.43 9.54 -5.03
N TYR A 93 10.69 8.45 -5.18
CA TYR A 93 10.43 7.49 -4.10
C TYR A 93 11.04 6.13 -4.38
N PHE A 94 11.26 5.81 -5.65
CA PHE A 94 11.75 4.51 -6.08
C PHE A 94 12.97 4.62 -6.97
N GLU A 95 13.75 3.56 -6.98
CA GLU A 95 14.81 3.28 -7.95
C GLU A 95 14.58 1.86 -8.51
N LEU A 96 15.04 1.61 -9.73
CA LEU A 96 15.06 0.26 -10.29
C LEU A 96 16.10 -0.56 -9.53
N ALA A 97 15.68 -1.71 -9.01
CA ALA A 97 16.52 -2.63 -8.25
C ALA A 97 17.22 -3.66 -9.14
#